data_AF-A0A933BPN4-F1
#
_entry.id   AF-A0A933BPN4-F1
#
_cell.length_a   1.000
_cell.length_b   1.000
_cell.length_c   1.000
_cell.angle_alpha   90.00
_cell.angle_beta   90.00
_cell.angle_gamma   90.00
#
_symmetry.space_group_name_H-M   'P 1'
#
loop_
_entity.id
_entity.type
_entity.pdbx_description
1 polymer ?
#
loop_
_entity_poly.entity_id
_entity_poly.type
_entity_poly.pdbx_seq_one_letter_code
_entity_poly.pdbx_strand_id
1 'polypeptide(L)'
;EIRPIHHQREDRAQAHIFVCFLAYVLWKLLEQWQSRAGLGNSPRTILQELGHIHSGDVILPTITGERIRLRSVVSPEKAQKIILQRLGIDLPRRMRIPEHLVAKM
;
A
#
# COMPACT_ATOMS: atom_id res chain seq x y z
N GLU A 1 32.88 -32.86 -3.59
CA GLU A 1 33.28 -32.44 -2.23
C GLU A 1 32.36 -31.34 -1.74
N ILE A 2 31.59 -31.61 -0.69
CA ILE A 2 30.71 -30.61 -0.05
C ILE A 2 31.58 -29.85 0.95
N ARG A 3 31.83 -28.55 0.71
CA ARG A 3 32.46 -27.70 1.74
C ARG A 3 31.49 -27.56 2.92
N PRO A 4 31.95 -27.65 4.17
CA PRO A 4 31.12 -27.31 5.32
C PRO A 4 30.79 -25.81 5.24
N ILE A 5 29.52 -25.49 4.97
CA ILE A 5 29.05 -24.11 4.96
C ILE A 5 28.68 -23.73 6.39
N HIS A 6 29.59 -23.03 7.07
CA HIS A 6 29.35 -22.47 8.40
C HIS A 6 28.36 -21.29 8.30
N HIS A 7 27.05 -21.59 8.23
CA HIS A 7 25.98 -20.59 8.17
C HIS A 7 25.70 -19.87 9.49
N GLN A 8 26.44 -20.18 10.56
CA GLN A 8 26.18 -19.72 11.93
C GLN A 8 26.94 -18.43 12.27
N ARG A 9 26.93 -17.43 11.39
CA ARG A 9 27.43 -16.10 11.77
C ARG A 9 26.41 -15.48 12.71
N GLU A 10 26.83 -15.17 13.93
CA GLU A 10 25.99 -14.55 14.98
C GLU A 10 25.25 -13.32 14.44
N ASP A 11 25.93 -12.50 13.62
CA ASP A 11 25.37 -11.33 12.92
C ASP A 11 24.07 -11.66 12.15
N ARG A 12 24.04 -12.80 11.44
CA ARG A 12 22.88 -13.20 10.63
C ARG A 12 21.72 -13.68 11.49
N ALA A 13 22.02 -14.36 12.59
CA ALA A 13 21.01 -14.80 13.55
C ALA A 13 20.35 -13.59 14.23
N GLN A 14 21.16 -12.62 14.68
CA GLN A 14 20.66 -11.38 15.26
C GLN A 14 19.82 -10.57 14.26
N ALA A 15 20.30 -10.41 13.02
CA ALA A 15 19.54 -9.72 11.97
C ALA A 15 18.21 -10.42 11.66
N HIS A 16 18.20 -11.76 11.60
CA HIS A 16 16.97 -12.52 11.40
C HIS A 16 15.97 -12.34 12.55
N ILE A 17 16.43 -12.44 13.81
CA ILE A 17 15.58 -12.20 14.99
C ILE A 17 14.99 -10.80 14.94
N PHE A 18 15.80 -9.79 14.59
CA PHE A 18 15.34 -8.42 14.47
C PHE A 18 14.24 -8.27 13.40
N VAL A 19 14.46 -8.79 12.19
CA VAL A 19 13.47 -8.73 11.10
C VAL A 19 12.19 -9.49 11.46
N CYS A 20 12.30 -10.66 12.09
CA CYS A 20 11.16 -11.44 12.56
C CYS A 20 10.36 -10.69 13.65
N PHE A 21 11.05 -10.08 14.60
CA PHE A 21 10.41 -9.27 15.64
C PHE A 21 9.73 -8.03 15.05
N LEU A 22 10.39 -7.33 14.13
CA LEU A 22 9.81 -6.17 13.45
C LEU A 22 8.56 -6.55 12.67
N ALA A 23 8.60 -7.65 11.91
CA ALA A 23 7.44 -8.15 11.18
C ALA A 23 6.28 -8.51 12.13
N TYR A 24 6.58 -9.15 13.27
CA TYR A 24 5.58 -9.48 14.29
C TYR A 24 4.94 -8.23 14.90
N VAL A 25 5.74 -7.22 15.28
CA VAL A 25 5.22 -5.96 15.84
C VAL A 25 4.33 -5.25 14.83
N LEU A 26 4.75 -5.14 13.57
CA LEU A 26 3.94 -4.54 12.51
C LEU A 26 2.60 -5.29 12.33
N TRP A 27 2.63 -6.62 12.37
CA TRP A 27 1.42 -7.44 12.29
C TRP A 27 0.46 -7.18 13.47
N LYS A 28 0.98 -7.15 14.71
CA LYS A 28 0.16 -6.89 15.90
C LYS A 28 -0.39 -5.46 15.93
N LEU A 29 0.36 -4.48 15.42
CA LEU A 29 -0.14 -3.10 15.27
C LEU A 29 -1.29 -3.03 14.27
N LEU A 30 -1.20 -3.72 13.13
CA LEU A 30 -2.29 -3.80 12.15
C LEU A 30 -3.54 -4.45 12.76
N GLU A 31 -3.37 -5.53 13.52
CA GLU A 31 -4.46 -6.22 14.22
C GLU A 31 -5.13 -5.31 15.26
N GLN A 32 -4.35 -4.56 16.03
CA GLN A 32 -4.87 -3.61 17.01
C GLN A 32 -5.58 -2.43 16.33
N TRP A 33 -5.05 -1.93 15.21
CA TRP A 33 -5.68 -0.86 14.44
C TRP A 33 -7.02 -1.31 13.85
N GLN A 34 -7.07 -2.52 13.29
CA GLN A 34 -8.31 -3.15 12.80
C GLN A 34 -9.34 -3.33 13.92
N SER A 35 -8.91 -3.82 15.08
CA SER A 35 -9.77 -4.03 16.24
C SER A 35 -10.38 -2.71 16.71
N ARG A 36 -9.57 -1.65 16.80
CA ARG A 36 -10.04 -0.29 17.12
C ARG A 36 -11.01 0.27 16.10
N ALA A 37 -10.85 -0.05 14.83
CA ALA A 37 -11.76 0.34 13.75
C ALA A 37 -13.09 -0.47 13.75
N GLY A 38 -13.20 -1.51 14.57
CA GLY A 38 -14.35 -2.40 14.63
C GLY A 38 -14.47 -3.31 13.40
N LEU A 39 -13.35 -3.62 12.75
CA LEU A 39 -13.27 -4.42 11.53
C LEU A 39 -12.84 -5.89 11.81
N GLY A 40 -12.68 -6.29 13.07
CA GLY A 40 -12.27 -7.64 13.49
C GLY A 40 -10.80 -7.77 13.89
N ASN A 41 -10.22 -8.95 13.69
CA ASN A 41 -8.85 -9.31 14.09
C ASN A 41 -8.08 -10.07 12.99
N SER A 42 -8.46 -9.88 11.73
CA SER A 42 -7.85 -10.55 10.57
C SER A 42 -7.16 -9.56 9.64
N PRO A 43 -5.91 -9.13 9.95
CA PRO A 43 -5.17 -8.17 9.13
C PRO A 43 -5.01 -8.63 7.67
N ARG A 44 -4.88 -9.95 7.49
CA ARG A 44 -4.73 -10.57 6.16
C ARG A 44 -5.88 -10.20 5.22
N THR A 45 -7.12 -10.28 5.70
CA THR A 45 -8.31 -10.00 4.90
C THR A 45 -8.35 -8.53 4.48
N ILE A 46 -8.04 -7.62 5.41
CA ILE A 46 -7.99 -6.18 5.09
C ILE A 46 -6.90 -5.88 4.06
N LEU A 47 -5.71 -6.47 4.23
CA LEU A 47 -4.62 -6.27 3.27
C LEU A 47 -4.96 -6.83 1.89
N GLN A 48 -5.69 -7.95 1.81
CA GLN A 48 -6.19 -8.47 0.54
C GLN A 48 -7.19 -7.51 -0.11
N GLU A 49 -8.18 -7.04 0.65
CA GLU A 49 -9.18 -6.07 0.17
C GLU A 49 -8.56 -4.74 -0.29
N LEU A 50 -7.61 -4.21 0.47
CA LEU A 50 -6.88 -2.99 0.10
C LEU A 50 -5.95 -3.23 -1.10
N GLY A 51 -5.40 -4.44 -1.25
CA GLY A 51 -4.58 -4.83 -2.41
C GLY A 51 -5.35 -4.83 -3.73
N HIS A 52 -6.68 -4.93 -3.69
CA HIS A 52 -7.53 -4.77 -4.87
C HIS A 52 -7.71 -3.31 -5.32
N ILE A 53 -7.26 -2.33 -4.53
CA ILE A 53 -7.27 -0.93 -4.93
C ILE A 53 -6.08 -0.67 -5.87
N HIS A 54 -6.39 -0.43 -7.13
CA HIS A 54 -5.38 -0.18 -8.16
C HIS A 54 -5.28 1.31 -8.50
N SER A 55 -4.07 1.72 -8.90
CA SER A 55 -3.84 3.02 -9.54
C SER A 55 -3.47 2.81 -11.00
N GLY A 56 -4.07 3.59 -11.89
CA GLY A 56 -3.88 3.51 -13.34
C GLY A 56 -3.55 4.87 -13.92
N ASP A 57 -2.90 4.86 -15.08
CA ASP A 57 -2.61 6.08 -15.82
C ASP A 57 -3.68 6.31 -16.90
N VAL A 58 -4.38 7.44 -16.81
CA VAL A 58 -5.36 7.90 -17.80
C VAL A 58 -4.64 8.86 -18.75
N ILE A 59 -4.63 8.52 -20.04
CA ILE A 59 -4.04 9.36 -21.10
C ILE A 59 -5.18 10.10 -21.79
N LEU A 60 -5.24 11.41 -21.61
CA LEU A 60 -6.24 12.27 -22.23
C LEU A 60 -5.61 12.99 -23.43
N PRO A 61 -6.19 12.86 -24.64
CA PRO A 61 -5.81 13.70 -25.77
C PRO A 61 -6.35 15.13 -25.55
N THR A 62 -5.48 16.12 -25.71
CA THR A 62 -5.86 17.54 -25.64
C THR A 62 -6.17 18.04 -27.05
N ILE A 63 -7.04 19.06 -27.16
CA ILE A 63 -7.39 19.73 -28.43
C ILE A 63 -6.13 20.30 -29.13
N THR A 64 -5.11 20.65 -28.35
CA THR A 64 -3.80 21.14 -28.82
C THR A 64 -2.83 20.04 -29.27
N GLY A 65 -3.24 18.77 -29.24
CA GLY A 65 -2.41 17.62 -29.61
C GLY A 65 -1.51 17.09 -28.49
N GLU A 66 -1.42 17.78 -27.35
CA GLU A 66 -0.66 17.32 -26.18
C GLU A 66 -1.37 16.14 -25.48
N ARG A 67 -0.60 15.14 -25.05
CA ARG A 67 -1.11 13.99 -24.27
C ARG A 67 -0.88 14.25 -22.79
N ILE A 68 -1.98 14.37 -22.05
CA ILE A 68 -1.94 14.52 -20.59
C ILE A 68 -1.98 13.13 -19.96
N ARG A 69 -0.99 12.79 -19.12
CA ARG A 69 -0.98 11.55 -18.32
C ARG A 69 -1.36 11.86 -16.87
N LEU A 70 -2.51 11.37 -16.43
CA LEU A 70 -2.99 11.50 -15.06
C LEU A 70 -2.94 10.14 -14.37
N ARG A 71 -2.23 10.04 -13.24
CA ARG A 71 -2.32 8.86 -12.40
C ARG A 71 -3.56 8.98 -11.51
N SER A 72 -4.59 8.21 -11.84
CA SER A 72 -5.86 8.17 -11.12
C SER A 72 -5.94 6.89 -10.29
N VAL A 73 -6.51 7.00 -9.09
CA VAL A 73 -6.85 5.81 -8.30
C VAL A 73 -8.24 5.34 -8.73
N VAL A 74 -8.41 4.03 -8.92
CA VAL A 74 -9.72 3.45 -9.25
C VAL A 74 -10.67 3.66 -8.06
N SER A 75 -11.94 3.99 -8.35
CA SER A 75 -12.93 4.16 -7.29
C SER A 75 -13.05 2.84 -6.50
N PRO A 76 -12.83 2.86 -5.17
CA PRO A 76 -12.94 1.65 -4.37
C PRO A 76 -14.36 1.08 -4.39
N GLU A 77 -14.48 -0.24 -4.25
CA GLU A 77 -15.76 -0.92 -4.12
C GLU A 77 -16.44 -0.60 -2.78
N LYS A 78 -17.72 -0.95 -2.64
CA LYS A 78 -18.51 -0.65 -1.43
C LYS A 78 -17.85 -1.21 -0.16
N ALA A 79 -17.33 -2.44 -0.20
CA ALA A 79 -16.62 -3.05 0.92
C ALA A 79 -15.33 -2.28 1.27
N GLN A 80 -14.53 -1.94 0.27
CA GLN A 80 -13.29 -1.16 0.43
C GLN A 80 -13.56 0.23 1.01
N LYS A 81 -14.63 0.92 0.58
CA LYS A 81 -15.02 2.23 1.14
C LYS A 81 -15.32 2.15 2.63
N ILE A 82 -16.02 1.10 3.09
CA ILE A 82 -16.32 0.89 4.50
C ILE A 82 -15.02 0.68 5.29
N ILE A 83 -14.10 -0.13 4.77
CA ILE A 83 -12.79 -0.36 5.37
C ILE A 83 -12.00 0.95 5.48
N LEU A 84 -11.86 1.70 4.38
CA LEU A 84 -11.14 2.98 4.34
C LEU A 84 -11.74 4.00 5.33
N GLN A 85 -13.07 4.12 5.37
CA GLN A 85 -13.75 5.02 6.29
C GLN A 85 -13.52 4.64 7.75
N ARG A 86 -13.62 3.34 8.08
CA ARG A 86 -13.39 2.84 9.44
C ARG A 86 -11.93 2.98 9.88
N LEU A 87 -10.99 2.84 8.95
CA LEU A 87 -9.56 3.06 9.21
C LEU A 87 -9.17 4.55 9.23
N GLY A 88 -10.07 5.46 8.82
CA GLY A 88 -9.79 6.89 8.74
C GLY A 88 -8.84 7.26 7.60
N ILE A 89 -8.80 6.46 6.53
CA ILE A 89 -7.95 6.68 5.36
C ILE A 89 -8.77 7.37 4.28
N ASP A 90 -8.37 8.57 3.89
CA ASP A 90 -8.91 9.23 2.70
C ASP A 90 -8.04 8.93 1.48
N LEU A 91 -8.68 8.52 0.38
CA LEU A 91 -7.98 8.08 -0.82
C LEU A 91 -7.98 9.21 -1.86
N PRO A 92 -6.81 9.72 -2.28
CA PRO A 92 -6.76 10.78 -3.27
C PRO A 92 -7.25 10.25 -4.62
N ARG A 93 -8.13 10.99 -5.29
CA ARG A 93 -8.60 10.64 -6.64
C ARG A 93 -7.46 10.69 -7.68
N ARG A 94 -6.45 11.54 -7.45
CA ARG A 94 -5.33 11.78 -8.37
C ARG A 94 -4.03 11.85 -7.57
N MET A 95 -3.02 11.09 -7.98
CA MET A 95 -1.73 11.05 -7.28
C MET A 95 -0.73 12.10 -7.77
N ARG A 96 -0.85 12.57 -9.02
CA ARG A 96 0.02 13.62 -9.56
C ARG A 96 -0.74 14.44 -10.59
N ILE A 97 -0.80 15.75 -10.39
CA ILE A 97 -1.19 16.71 -11.42
C ILE A 97 0.11 17.04 -12.17
N PRO A 98 0.19 16.84 -13.49
CA PRO A 98 1.35 17.23 -14.27
C PRO A 98 1.61 18.73 -14.14
N GLU A 99 2.87 19.13 -13.88
CA GLU A 99 3.26 20.54 -13.65
C GLU A 99 2.85 21.47 -14.80
N HIS A 100 2.83 20.97 -16.04
CA HIS A 100 2.42 21.73 -17.23
C HIS A 100 0.92 22.10 -17.26
N LEU A 101 0.09 21.48 -16.42
CA LEU A 101 -1.33 21.84 -16.25
C LEU A 101 -1.54 22.86 -15.13
N VAL A 102 -0.62 22.98 -14.18
CA VAL A 102 -0.72 23.93 -13.06
C VAL A 102 -0.40 25.36 -13.54
N ALA A 103 0.41 25.52 -14.59
CA ALA A 103 0.78 26.83 -15.14
C ALA A 103 -0.28 27.44 -16.10
N LYS A 104 -1.37 26.73 -16.39
CA LYS A 104 -2.44 27.15 -17.33
C LYS A 104 -3.83 27.28 -16.69
N MET A 105 -3.96 27.01 -15.40
CA MET A 105 -5.17 27.32 -14.60
C MET A 105 -4.97 28.63 -13.86
#